data_AF-A0A525D279-F1
#
_entry.id   AF-A0A525D279-F1
#
_cell.length_a   1.000
_cell.length_b   1.000
_cell.length_c   1.000
_cell.angle_alpha   90.00
_cell.angle_beta   90.00
_cell.angle_gamma   90.00
#
_symmetry.space_group_name_H-M   'P 1'
#
loop_
_entity.id
_entity.type
_entity.pdbx_description
1 polymer ?
#
loop_
_entity_poly.entity_id
_entity_poly.type
_entity_poly.pdbx_seq_one_letter_code
_entity_poly.pdbx_strand_id
1 'polypeptide(L)'
;MAFAITSLPTPVSPNSRTRNSNQQLFGKKRFFEVVRQNYKKSANEIVRSCFNTLSNFRGNLLAHDDITLVVIKRKGTLEELENFDNQ
;
A
#
# COMPACT_ATOMS: atom_id res chain seq x y z
N MET A 1 1.00 13.18 0.30
CA MET A 1 0.64 11.78 -0.03
C MET A 1 0.40 11.08 1.30
N ALA A 2 -0.82 10.63 1.59
CA ALA A 2 -1.15 9.97 2.86
C ALA A 2 -1.57 8.52 2.58
N PHE A 3 -1.01 7.56 3.33
CA PHE A 3 -1.29 6.13 3.18
C PHE A 3 -1.81 5.59 4.50
N ALA A 4 -3.03 5.05 4.49
CA ALA A 4 -3.58 4.29 5.59
C ALA A 4 -3.72 2.83 5.13
N ILE A 5 -3.08 1.91 5.87
CA ILE A 5 -3.35 0.48 5.77
C ILE A 5 -4.18 0.16 7.01
N THR A 6 -5.50 0.04 6.83
CA THR A 6 -6.40 -0.34 7.92
C THR A 6 -6.72 -1.83 7.77
N SER A 7 -6.09 -2.64 8.62
CA SER A 7 -6.64 -3.95 8.98
C SER A 7 -7.92 -3.67 9.78
N LEU A 8 -9.06 -4.25 9.40
CA LEU A 8 -10.18 -4.36 10.33
C LEU A 8 -9.72 -5.19 11.54
N PRO A 9 -10.21 -4.90 12.76
CA PRO A 9 -9.88 -5.70 13.93
C PRO A 9 -10.67 -7.02 13.86
N THR A 10 -10.10 -8.01 13.20
CA THR A 10 -10.54 -9.41 13.33
C THR A 10 -9.64 -10.12 14.35
N PRO A 11 -10.15 -11.07 15.14
CA PRO A 11 -9.33 -11.84 16.07
C PRO A 11 -8.21 -12.55 15.30
N VAL A 12 -6.98 -12.10 15.52
CA VAL A 12 -5.79 -12.50 14.76
C VAL A 12 -5.42 -13.95 15.06
N SER A 13 -5.65 -14.84 14.11
CA SER A 13 -5.04 -16.17 14.10
C SER A 13 -3.52 -16.00 13.89
N PRO A 14 -2.65 -16.73 14.61
CA PRO A 14 -1.18 -16.57 14.52
C PRO A 14 -0.58 -16.74 13.11
N ASN A 15 -1.38 -17.21 12.15
CA ASN A 15 -1.03 -17.42 10.75
C ASN A 15 -1.40 -16.24 9.80
N SER A 16 -2.01 -15.15 10.31
CA SER A 16 -2.69 -14.07 9.55
C SER A 16 -1.77 -12.99 8.94
N ARG A 17 -0.62 -13.37 8.36
CA ARG A 17 0.28 -12.38 7.74
C ARG A 17 0.72 -12.86 6.37
N THR A 18 0.62 -11.98 5.35
CA THR A 18 1.08 -12.31 3.99
C THR A 18 2.57 -12.61 4.00
N ARG A 19 2.90 -13.89 3.79
CA ARG A 19 4.24 -14.43 3.71
C ARG A 19 4.55 -14.87 2.28
N ASN A 20 5.82 -14.77 1.88
CA ASN A 20 6.31 -15.45 0.69
C ASN A 20 6.70 -16.90 1.02
N SER A 21 7.14 -17.66 0.01
CA SER A 21 7.63 -19.05 0.14
C SER A 21 8.77 -19.21 1.15
N ASN A 22 9.51 -18.14 1.44
CA ASN A 22 10.59 -18.11 2.43
C ASN A 22 10.10 -17.68 3.83
N GLN A 23 8.79 -17.70 4.08
CA GLN A 23 8.12 -17.24 5.31
C GLN A 23 8.35 -15.76 5.67
N GLN A 24 8.90 -14.95 4.76
CA GLN A 24 9.16 -13.55 5.00
C GLN A 24 7.88 -12.74 4.87
N LEU A 25 7.67 -11.80 5.79
CA LEU A 25 6.60 -10.82 5.72
C LEU A 25 6.85 -9.84 4.57
N PHE A 26 5.80 -9.43 3.85
CA PHE A 26 5.91 -8.37 2.83
C PHE A 26 6.53 -7.09 3.41
N GLY A 27 5.99 -6.67 4.55
CA GLY A 27 6.53 -5.60 5.40
C GLY A 27 6.34 -4.19 4.84
N LYS A 28 6.46 -3.19 5.72
CA LYS A 28 6.31 -1.76 5.37
C LYS A 28 7.38 -1.27 4.39
N LYS A 29 8.60 -1.83 4.45
CA LYS A 29 9.72 -1.39 3.61
C LYS A 29 9.43 -1.55 2.12
N ARG A 30 9.04 -2.76 1.68
CA ARG A 30 8.70 -3.03 0.27
C ARG A 30 7.48 -2.22 -0.18
N PHE A 31 6.47 -2.12 0.68
CA PHE A 31 5.30 -1.29 0.39
C PHE A 31 5.68 0.18 0.13
N PHE A 32 6.47 0.79 1.01
CA PHE A 32 6.91 2.17 0.83
C PHE A 32 7.80 2.35 -0.40
N GLU A 33 8.61 1.35 -0.75
CA GLU A 33 9.41 1.39 -1.97
C GLU A 33 8.55 1.39 -3.24
N VAL A 34 7.55 0.51 -3.34
CA VAL A 34 6.59 0.49 -4.45
C VAL A 34 5.88 1.84 -4.55
N VAL A 35 5.41 2.38 -3.44
CA VAL A 35 4.78 3.70 -3.38
C VAL A 35 5.72 4.79 -3.90
N ARG A 36 6.97 4.84 -3.41
CA ARG A 36 7.96 5.84 -3.82
C ARG A 36 8.33 5.73 -5.29
N GLN A 37 8.41 4.53 -5.86
CA GLN A 37 8.69 4.36 -7.28
C GLN A 37 7.50 4.78 -8.17
N ASN A 38 6.28 4.75 -7.64
CA ASN A 38 5.06 5.05 -8.39
C ASN A 38 4.43 6.41 -8.02
N TYR A 39 5.09 7.25 -7.23
CA TYR A 39 4.48 8.48 -6.68
C TYR A 39 3.95 9.46 -7.74
N LYS A 40 4.57 9.51 -8.92
CA LYS A 40 4.13 10.36 -10.03
C LYS A 40 2.88 9.83 -10.75
N LYS A 41 2.59 8.54 -10.66
CA LYS A 41 1.44 7.89 -11.32
C LYS A 41 0.11 8.25 -10.65
N SER A 42 -1.00 8.04 -11.33
CA SER A 42 -2.34 8.24 -10.76
C SER A 42 -2.57 7.34 -9.53
N ALA A 43 -3.55 7.71 -8.69
CA ALA A 43 -3.91 6.91 -7.52
C ALA A 43 -4.28 5.46 -7.90
N ASN A 44 -5.01 5.27 -9.00
CA ASN A 44 -5.40 3.95 -9.51
C ASN A 44 -4.17 3.12 -9.92
N GLU A 45 -3.20 3.73 -10.61
CA GLU A 45 -1.96 3.04 -11.00
C GLU A 45 -1.10 2.66 -9.79
N ILE A 46 -1.10 3.48 -8.72
CA ILE A 46 -0.42 3.15 -7.46
C ILE A 46 -1.10 1.94 -6.80
N VAL A 47 -2.43 1.91 -6.74
CA VAL A 47 -3.20 0.76 -6.22
C VAL A 47 -2.82 -0.51 -6.99
N ARG A 48 -2.88 -0.47 -8.33
CA ARG A 48 -2.51 -1.62 -9.19
C ARG A 48 -1.08 -2.07 -8.94
N SER A 49 -0.13 -1.14 -8.85
CA SER A 49 1.29 -1.45 -8.61
C SER A 49 1.52 -2.13 -7.25
N CYS A 50 0.81 -1.69 -6.21
CA CYS A 50 0.85 -2.31 -4.89
C CYS A 50 0.29 -3.74 -4.91
N PHE A 51 -0.89 -3.95 -5.51
CA PHE A 51 -1.49 -5.30 -5.60
C PHE A 51 -0.66 -6.24 -6.47
N ASN A 52 -0.10 -5.77 -7.59
CA ASN A 52 0.78 -6.59 -8.43
C ASN A 52 2.04 -7.01 -7.67
N THR A 53 2.70 -6.08 -6.97
CA THR A 53 3.89 -6.41 -6.16
C THR A 53 3.55 -7.40 -5.06
N LEU A 54 2.39 -7.23 -4.41
CA LEU A 54 1.94 -8.14 -3.36
C LEU A 54 1.64 -9.54 -3.90
N SER A 55 0.98 -9.63 -5.05
CA SER A 55 0.71 -10.90 -5.74
C SER A 55 2.00 -11.60 -6.15
N ASN A 56 2.94 -10.87 -6.75
CA ASN A 56 4.25 -11.40 -7.14
C ASN A 56 5.07 -11.87 -5.93
N PHE A 57 5.03 -11.12 -4.82
CA PHE A 57 5.71 -11.49 -3.59
C PHE A 57 5.14 -12.76 -2.97
N ARG A 58 3.82 -12.90 -2.96
CA ARG A 58 3.12 -14.07 -2.43
C ARG A 58 3.30 -15.30 -3.33
N GLY A 59 3.47 -15.10 -4.64
CA GLY A 59 3.51 -16.19 -5.62
C GLY A 59 2.16 -16.93 -5.66
N ASN A 60 2.21 -18.26 -5.67
CA ASN A 60 1.02 -19.12 -5.71
C ASN A 60 0.37 -19.34 -4.33
N LEU A 61 0.90 -18.74 -3.27
CA LEU A 61 0.29 -18.87 -1.95
C LEU A 61 -1.04 -18.12 -1.90
N LEU A 62 -2.05 -18.73 -1.29
CA LEU A 62 -3.34 -18.09 -1.10
C LEU A 62 -3.21 -16.90 -0.14
N ALA A 63 -4.01 -15.86 -0.38
CA ALA A 63 -4.19 -14.80 0.60
C ALA A 63 -4.84 -15.44 1.84
N HIS A 64 -4.19 -15.35 2.99
CA HIS A 64 -4.76 -15.87 4.23
C HIS A 64 -5.84 -14.95 4.84
N ASP A 65 -5.82 -13.66 4.48
CA ASP A 65 -6.75 -12.63 4.96
C ASP A 65 -7.15 -11.67 3.84
N ASP A 66 -8.29 -11.00 4.02
CA ASP A 66 -8.74 -9.91 3.14
C ASP A 66 -7.77 -8.71 3.23
N ILE A 67 -7.44 -8.12 2.07
CA ILE A 67 -6.50 -7.00 1.97
C ILE A 67 -7.23 -5.75 1.48
N THR A 68 -7.26 -4.71 2.33
CA THR A 68 -7.82 -3.39 2.00
C THR A 68 -6.71 -2.36 1.83
N LEU A 69 -6.73 -1.62 0.71
CA LEU A 69 -5.79 -0.53 0.42
C LEU A 69 -6.53 0.73 -0.02
N VAL A 70 -6.28 1.84 0.67
CA VAL A 70 -6.80 3.17 0.30
C VAL A 70 -5.63 4.07 -0.09
N VAL A 71 -5.72 4.71 -1.25
CA VAL A 71 -4.71 5.65 -1.76
C VAL A 71 -5.33 7.02 -1.96
N ILE A 72 -4.85 8.00 -1.21
CA ILE A 72 -5.25 9.41 -1.35
C ILE A 72 -4.11 10.17 -2.01
N LYS A 73 -4.36 10.67 -3.22
CA LYS A 73 -3.43 11.52 -3.97
C LYS A 73 -4.07 12.88 -4.21
N ARG A 74 -3.55 13.90 -3.53
CA ARG A 74 -3.88 15.30 -3.80
C ARG A 74 -3.31 15.68 -5.16
N LYS A 75 -4.15 16.28 -6.01
CA LYS A 75 -3.68 17.01 -7.19
C LYS A 75 -3.38 18.44 -6.72
N GLY A 76 -2.21 18.95 -7.08
CA GLY A 76 -1.84 20.33 -6.84
C GLY A 76 -0.45 20.60 -7.37
N THR A 77 -0.28 21.75 -7.99
CA THR A 77 1.03 22.35 -8.25
C THR A 77 1.59 22.86 -6.92
N LEU A 78 2.92 22.92 -6.76
CA LEU A 78 3.53 23.37 -5.50
C LEU A 78 3.01 24.76 -5.05
N GLU A 79 2.70 25.63 -6.00
CA GLU A 79 2.10 26.96 -5.78
C GLU A 79 0.71 26.93 -5.12
N GLU A 80 -0.10 25.91 -5.37
CA GLU A 80 -1.42 25.80 -4.73
C GLU A 80 -1.29 25.35 -3.27
N LEU A 81 -0.21 24.64 -2.93
CA LEU A 81 -0.01 24.08 -1.59
C LEU A 81 0.47 25.11 -0.58
N GLU A 82 1.24 26.10 -1.01
CA GLU A 82 1.67 27.23 -0.17
C GLU A 82 0.50 28.16 0.22
N ASN A 83 -0.57 28.18 -0.58
CA ASN A 83 -1.77 28.98 -0.32
C ASN A 83 -2.74 28.34 0.69
N PHE A 84 -2.66 27.03 0.94
CA PHE A 84 -3.53 26.33 1.90
C PHE A 84 -3.01 26.41 3.35
N ASP A 85 -1.71 26.59 3.55
CA ASP A 85 -1.12 26.68 4.90
C ASP A 85 -1.25 28.09 5.52
N ASN A 86 -1.74 29.07 4.74
CA ASN A 86 -1.93 30.47 5.14
C ASN A 86 -3.41 30.88 5.35
N GLN A 87 -4.32 29.92 5.53
CA GLN A 87 -5.72 30.14 5.94
C GLN A 87 -6.00 29.52 7.30
#